data_AF-A0A2W2ERT9-F1
#
_entry.id   AF-A0A2W2ERT9-F1
#
_cell.length_a   1.000
_cell.length_b   1.000
_cell.length_c   1.000
_cell.angle_alpha   90.00
_cell.angle_beta   90.00
_cell.angle_gamma   90.00
#
_symmetry.space_group_name_H-M   'P 1'
#
loop_
_entity.id
_entity.type
_entity.pdbx_description
1 polymer ?
#
loop_
_entity_poly.entity_id
_entity_poly.type
_entity_poly.pdbx_seq_one_letter_code
_entity_poly.pdbx_strand_id
1 'polypeptide(L)'
;MFDLLMSLAVAGVDLVTSRPETAAAVVLAAVCVALLTRIALLLWADRWDRWAGARAVVPAPLAPPPPDWHRPLVNPRYAAYVAARSAAVTEALRAGRQPDHGGHW
;
A
#
# COMPACT_ATOMS: atom_id res chain seq x y z
N MET A 1 15.99 -38.45 12.53
CA MET A 1 16.38 -37.32 11.65
C MET A 1 17.60 -37.65 10.81
N PHE A 2 18.67 -38.19 11.43
CA PHE A 2 19.89 -38.59 10.72
C PHE A 2 19.69 -39.75 9.72
N ASP A 3 18.96 -40.81 10.10
CA ASP A 3 18.63 -41.92 9.17
C ASP A 3 17.80 -41.46 7.97
N LEU A 4 16.88 -40.51 8.18
CA LEU A 4 16.02 -39.99 7.12
C LEU A 4 16.83 -39.15 6.12
N LEU A 5 17.80 -38.37 6.60
CA LEU A 5 18.73 -37.61 5.76
C LEU A 5 19.66 -38.53 4.97
N MET A 6 20.20 -39.59 5.60
CA MET A 6 21.05 -40.57 4.91
C MET A 6 20.27 -41.34 3.85
N SER A 7 19.03 -41.76 4.14
CA SER A 7 18.18 -42.43 3.15
C SER A 7 17.86 -41.54 1.96
N LEU A 8 17.64 -40.25 2.20
CA LEU A 8 17.36 -39.26 1.14
C LEU A 8 18.61 -38.98 0.29
N ALA A 9 19.80 -38.93 0.92
CA ALA A 9 21.07 -38.76 0.23
C ALA A 9 21.38 -39.97 -0.68
N VAL A 10 21.19 -41.19 -0.18
CA VAL A 10 21.41 -42.42 -0.97
C VAL A 10 20.44 -42.50 -2.14
N ALA A 11 19.14 -42.24 -1.92
CA ALA A 11 18.14 -42.21 -2.99
C ALA A 11 18.43 -41.10 -4.02
N GLY A 12 18.96 -39.95 -3.58
CA GLY A 12 19.39 -38.87 -4.46
C GLY A 12 20.59 -39.26 -5.33
N VAL A 13 21.59 -39.94 -4.76
CA VAL A 13 22.74 -40.45 -5.50
C VAL A 13 22.32 -41.50 -6.53
N ASP A 14 21.41 -42.40 -6.16
CA ASP A 14 20.87 -43.43 -7.07
C ASP A 14 20.05 -42.83 -8.24
N LEU A 15 19.35 -41.72 -7.98
CA LEU A 15 18.64 -40.97 -9.01
C LEU A 15 19.62 -40.28 -9.99
N VAL A 16 20.74 -39.77 -9.47
CA VAL A 16 21.80 -39.11 -10.27
C VAL A 16 22.51 -40.12 -11.18
N THR A 17 22.81 -41.32 -10.67
CA THR A 17 23.49 -42.37 -11.45
C THR A 17 22.56 -43.03 -12.47
N SER A 18 21.28 -43.22 -12.14
CA SER A 18 20.33 -43.87 -13.05
C SER A 18 19.77 -42.93 -14.13
N ARG A 19 19.63 -41.62 -13.85
CA ARG A 19 19.09 -40.63 -14.78
C ARG A 19 19.76 -39.26 -14.64
N PRO A 20 20.97 -39.10 -15.19
CA PRO A 20 21.77 -37.89 -15.01
C PRO A 20 21.12 -36.65 -15.61
N GLU A 21 20.34 -36.79 -16.69
CA GLU A 21 19.65 -35.69 -17.35
C GLU A 21 18.54 -35.08 -16.46
N THR A 22 17.74 -35.92 -15.80
CA THR A 22 16.72 -35.44 -14.86
C THR A 22 17.33 -34.83 -13.61
N ALA A 23 18.44 -35.38 -13.12
CA ALA A 23 19.17 -34.79 -12.00
C ALA A 23 19.74 -33.41 -12.37
N ALA A 24 20.34 -33.28 -13.55
CA ALA A 24 20.82 -32.00 -14.06
C ALA A 24 19.68 -30.98 -14.23
N ALA A 25 18.51 -31.40 -14.72
CA ALA A 25 17.34 -30.54 -14.86
C ALA A 25 16.82 -30.04 -13.50
N VAL A 26 16.78 -30.89 -12.48
CA VAL A 26 16.36 -30.50 -11.12
C VAL A 26 17.37 -29.54 -10.49
N VAL A 27 18.68 -29.80 -10.65
CA VAL A 27 19.73 -28.89 -10.16
C VAL A 27 19.63 -27.54 -10.85
N LEU A 28 19.48 -27.53 -12.18
CA LEU A 28 19.31 -26.29 -12.95
C LEU A 28 18.07 -25.51 -12.50
N ALA A 29 16.94 -26.19 -12.32
CA ALA A 29 15.71 -25.58 -11.83
C ALA A 29 15.90 -24.98 -10.42
N ALA A 30 16.56 -25.69 -9.51
CA ALA A 30 16.87 -25.20 -8.17
C ALA A 30 17.78 -23.95 -8.21
N VAL A 31 18.80 -23.95 -9.07
CA VAL A 31 19.68 -22.79 -9.30
C VAL A 31 18.89 -21.61 -9.85
N CYS A 32 18.02 -21.82 -10.84
CA CYS A 32 17.16 -20.77 -11.39
C CYS A 32 16.25 -20.17 -10.31
N VAL A 33 15.61 -21.00 -9.49
CA VAL A 33 14.75 -20.54 -8.38
C VAL A 33 15.56 -19.74 -7.35
N ALA A 34 16.77 -20.21 -6.99
CA ALA A 34 17.64 -19.49 -6.06
C ALA A 34 18.08 -18.12 -6.60
N LEU A 35 18.44 -18.04 -7.88
CA LEU A 35 18.80 -16.79 -8.55
C LEU A 35 17.60 -15.83 -8.63
N LEU A 36 16.42 -16.31 -9.02
CA LEU A 36 15.19 -15.51 -9.07
C LEU A 36 14.82 -14.97 -7.68
N THR A 37 14.90 -15.82 -6.65
CA THR A 37 14.64 -15.42 -5.26
C THR A 37 15.62 -14.33 -4.81
N ARG A 38 16.92 -14.48 -5.13
CA ARG A 38 17.93 -13.46 -4.84
C ARG A 38 17.64 -12.14 -5.53
N ILE A 39 17.25 -12.16 -6.82
CA ILE A 39 16.87 -10.96 -7.57
C ILE A 39 15.64 -10.30 -6.93
N ALA A 40 14.62 -11.08 -6.57
CA ALA A 40 13.42 -10.57 -5.92
C ALA A 40 13.75 -9.89 -4.58
N LEU A 41 14.64 -10.47 -3.77
CA LEU A 41 15.10 -9.87 -2.51
C LEU A 41 15.86 -8.55 -2.75
N LEU A 42 16.71 -8.48 -3.78
CA LEU A 42 17.42 -7.25 -4.12
C LEU A 42 16.47 -6.15 -4.61
N LEU A 43 15.49 -6.48 -5.45
CA LEU A 43 14.46 -5.55 -5.90
C LEU A 43 13.57 -5.08 -4.73
N TRP A 44 13.30 -5.97 -3.78
CA TRP A 44 12.58 -5.63 -2.56
C TRP A 44 13.35 -4.64 -1.69
N ALA A 45 14.66 -4.86 -1.51
CA ALA A 45 15.53 -3.95 -0.77
C ALA A 45 15.58 -2.56 -1.42
N ASP A 46 15.75 -2.50 -2.74
CA ASP A 46 15.76 -1.23 -3.49
C ASP A 46 14.41 -0.50 -3.40
N ARG A 47 13.29 -1.24 -3.42
CA ARG A 47 11.96 -0.66 -3.18
C ARG A 47 11.86 -0.04 -1.79
N TRP A 48 12.41 -0.68 -0.77
CA TRP A 48 12.38 -0.16 0.61
C TRP A 48 13.15 1.16 0.73
N ASP A 49 14.33 1.25 0.12
CA ASP A 49 15.15 2.48 0.13
C ASP A 49 14.45 3.65 -0.57
N ARG A 50 13.78 3.40 -1.70
CA ARG A 50 12.96 4.43 -2.37
C ARG A 50 11.79 4.89 -1.51
N TRP A 51 11.14 3.98 -0.78
CA TRP A 51 10.06 4.32 0.15
C TRP A 51 10.56 5.09 1.38
N ALA A 52 11.73 4.75 1.90
CA ALA A 52 12.39 5.48 2.99
C ALA A 52 12.78 6.90 2.55
N GLY A 53 13.35 7.04 1.35
CA GLY A 53 13.62 8.34 0.72
C GLY A 53 12.34 9.17 0.51
N ALA A 54 11.28 8.57 0.00
CA ALA A 54 9.99 9.26 -0.21
C ALA A 54 9.37 9.78 1.11
N ARG A 55 9.54 9.06 2.22
CA ARG A 55 9.11 9.54 3.55
C ARG A 55 10.00 10.65 4.12
N ALA A 56 11.29 10.67 3.77
CA ALA A 56 12.20 11.74 4.19
C ALA A 56 11.90 13.07 3.46
N VAL A 57 11.29 13.01 2.26
CA VAL A 57 10.82 14.19 1.50
C VAL A 57 9.39 14.58 1.89
N VAL A 58 8.94 14.28 3.11
CA VAL A 58 7.79 15.00 3.67
C VAL A 58 8.30 16.40 4.01
N PRO A 59 7.91 17.46 3.28
CA PRO A 59 8.34 18.80 3.63
C PRO A 59 7.83 19.08 5.05
N ALA A 60 8.72 19.60 5.89
CA ALA A 60 8.35 20.05 7.23
C ALA A 60 7.08 20.91 7.09
N PRO A 61 6.05 20.69 7.93
CA PRO A 61 4.83 21.47 7.85
C PRO A 61 5.21 22.95 7.88
N LEU A 62 4.83 23.68 6.83
CA LEU A 62 5.00 25.12 6.75
C LEU A 62 4.54 25.70 8.07
N ALA A 63 5.40 26.50 8.71
CA ALA A 63 5.07 27.18 9.95
C ALA A 63 3.66 27.80 9.81
N PRO A 64 2.78 27.67 10.82
CA PRO A 64 1.42 28.15 10.72
C PRO A 64 1.45 29.61 10.25
N PRO A 65 0.64 29.99 9.26
CA PRO A 65 0.62 31.36 8.76
C PRO A 65 0.37 32.30 9.95
N PRO A 66 1.01 33.49 9.98
CA PRO A 66 0.77 34.46 11.03
C PRO A 66 -0.74 34.72 11.15
N PRO A 67 -1.27 34.96 12.37
CA PRO A 67 -2.70 35.18 12.55
C PRO A 67 -3.12 36.40 11.72
N ASP A 68 -3.83 36.14 10.62
CA ASP A 68 -4.44 37.18 9.81
C ASP A 68 -5.58 37.82 10.61
N TRP A 69 -5.26 38.91 11.31
CA TRP A 69 -6.24 39.75 12.02
C TRP A 69 -7.30 40.36 11.09
N HIS A 70 -7.09 40.26 9.77
CA HIS A 70 -8.03 40.68 8.72
C HIS A 70 -8.93 39.56 8.20
N ARG A 71 -8.77 38.32 8.68
CA ARG A 71 -9.66 37.23 8.29
C ARG A 71 -11.03 37.48 8.92
N PRO A 72 -12.14 37.49 8.15
CA PRO A 72 -13.46 37.61 8.75
C PRO A 72 -13.62 36.47 9.77
N LEU A 73 -14.02 36.82 10.99
CA LEU A 73 -14.31 35.88 12.07
C LEU A 73 -15.55 35.06 11.68
N VAL A 74 -15.38 34.09 10.80
CA VAL A 74 -16.44 33.16 10.42
C VAL A 74 -16.55 32.15 11.56
N ASN A 75 -17.64 32.21 12.32
CA ASN A 75 -17.93 31.22 13.35
C ASN A 75 -17.97 29.83 12.69
N PRO A 76 -17.08 28.90 13.07
CA PRO A 76 -16.97 27.60 12.41
C PRO A 76 -18.26 26.78 12.53
N ARG A 77 -19.04 26.98 13.60
CA ARG A 77 -20.35 26.33 13.75
C ARG A 77 -21.37 26.88 12.76
N TYR A 78 -21.32 28.18 12.48
CA TYR A 78 -22.19 28.80 11.48
C TYR A 78 -21.82 28.36 10.06
N ALA A 79 -20.52 28.29 9.74
CA ALA A 79 -20.05 27.76 8.46
C ALA A 79 -20.48 26.30 8.25
N ALA A 80 -20.35 25.46 9.29
CA ALA A 80 -20.79 24.07 9.25
C ALA A 80 -22.32 23.95 9.04
N TYR A 81 -23.11 24.79 9.72
CA TYR A 81 -24.56 24.84 9.53
C TYR A 81 -24.95 25.21 8.09
N VAL A 82 -24.32 26.25 7.53
CA VAL A 82 -24.57 26.68 6.15
C VAL A 82 -24.21 25.59 5.15
N ALA A 83 -23.07 24.91 5.35
CA ALA A 83 -22.63 23.80 4.49
C ALA A 83 -23.59 22.59 4.57
N ALA A 84 -24.06 22.24 5.77
CA ALA A 84 -25.03 21.16 5.94
C ALA A 84 -26.37 21.49 5.27
N ARG A 85 -26.86 22.74 5.44
CA ARG A 85 -28.12 23.19 4.84
C ARG A 85 -28.03 23.25 3.32
N SER A 86 -26.93 23.73 2.75
CA SER A 86 -26.75 23.78 1.29
C SER A 86 -26.65 22.38 0.68
N ALA A 87 -25.99 21.43 1.36
CA ALA A 87 -25.95 20.03 0.94
C ALA A 87 -27.35 19.40 0.92
N ALA A 88 -28.14 19.59 1.99
CA ALA A 88 -29.50 19.08 2.08
C ALA A 88 -30.43 19.68 0.99
N VAL A 89 -30.31 20.98 0.71
CA VAL A 89 -31.06 21.64 -0.37
C VAL A 89 -30.67 21.08 -1.73
N THR A 90 -29.37 20.89 -1.99
CA THR A 90 -28.89 20.33 -3.26
C THR A 90 -29.37 18.89 -3.46
N GLU A 91 -29.40 18.08 -2.41
CA GLU A 91 -29.95 16.73 -2.44
C GLU A 91 -31.45 16.72 -2.70
N ALA A 92 -32.21 17.60 -2.04
CA ALA A 92 -33.64 17.75 -2.28
C ALA A 92 -33.94 18.12 -3.74
N LEU A 93 -33.19 19.08 -4.30
CA LEU A 93 -33.31 19.49 -5.70
C LEU A 93 -32.98 18.35 -6.67
N ARG A 94 -31.91 17.56 -6.43
CA ARG A 94 -31.61 16.37 -7.25
C ARG A 94 -32.71 15.32 -7.19
N ALA A 95 -33.35 15.18 -6.04
CA ALA A 95 -34.46 14.26 -5.85
C ALA A 95 -35.81 14.79 -6.37
N GLY A 96 -35.84 15.97 -7.02
CA GLY A 96 -37.06 16.60 -7.51
C GLY A 96 -38.02 17.06 -6.40
N ARG A 97 -37.54 17.13 -5.15
CA ARG A 97 -38.32 17.61 -4.00
C ARG A 97 -38.13 19.12 -3.88
N GLN A 98 -39.22 19.85 -3.65
CA GLN A 98 -39.14 21.28 -3.41
C GLN A 98 -38.44 21.51 -2.06
N PRO A 99 -37.34 22.27 -2.01
CA PRO A 99 -36.65 22.52 -0.76
C PRO A 99 -37.55 23.36 0.14
N ASP A 100 -37.79 22.87 1.36
CA ASP A 100 -38.56 23.59 2.35
C ASP A 100 -37.79 24.86 2.75
N HIS A 101 -38.26 26.01 2.25
CA HIS A 101 -37.74 27.31 2.60
C HIS A 101 -38.29 27.66 3.98
N GLY A 102 -37.80 26.97 5.01
CA GLY A 102 -38.20 27.17 6.40
C GLY A 102 -38.25 28.66 6.73
N GLY A 103 -39.48 29.18 6.77
CA GLY A 103 -39.81 30.54 7.13
C GLY A 103 -39.47 30.80 8.59
N HIS A 104 -39.09 32.04 8.83
CA HIS A 104 -38.63 32.62 10.09
C HIS A 104 -39.32 32.09 11.35
N TRP A 105 -38.50 31.72 12.34
CA TRP A 105 -38.72 31.97 13.76
C TRP A 105 -37.44 32.57 14.32
#